data_AF-A0A4Y2MWH4-F1
#
_entry.id   AF-A0A4Y2MWH4-F1
#
_cell.length_a   1.000
_cell.length_b   1.000
_cell.length_c   1.000
_cell.angle_alpha   90.00
_cell.angle_beta   90.00
_cell.angle_gamma   90.00
#
_symmetry.space_group_name_H-M   'P 1'
#
loop_
_entity.id
_entity.type
_entity.pdbx_description
1 polymer ?
#
loop_
_entity_poly.entity_id
_entity_poly.type
_entity_poly.pdbx_seq_one_letter_code
_entity_poly.pdbx_strand_id
1 'polypeptide(L)'
;MPKQQSGNTNDGNTALKFFRHPVKTAEITGVELNLIKRLGIILECINCKMKINSDKFAEFTRVTQDIYLRNYSWHPMPVSVHKILFHGRDIIAACILHIGSYAEEAQEARNKHNRQCRELFTRKTSRINTNTDLLHRLLIASDPYIASLRAAPKSEKRKMDREMKKLLELSLSDEEDFVIVSEDSSEESNSSELNITYLIC
;
A
#
# COMPACT_ATOMS: atom_id res chain seq x y z
N MET A 1 -17.88 -12.70 -2.62
CA MET A 1 -18.07 -14.09 -2.13
C MET A 1 -16.73 -14.57 -1.59
N PRO A 2 -16.66 -15.05 -0.33
CA PRO A 2 -15.40 -15.52 0.26
C PRO A 2 -14.76 -16.64 -0.59
N LYS A 3 -13.43 -16.69 -0.64
CA LYS A 3 -12.70 -17.81 -1.28
C LYS A 3 -12.81 -19.04 -0.39
N GLN A 4 -12.59 -20.23 -0.95
CA GLN A 4 -12.52 -21.45 -0.15
C GLN A 4 -11.47 -21.27 0.96
N GLN A 5 -11.87 -21.55 2.20
CA GLN A 5 -11.07 -21.38 3.42
C GLN A 5 -10.69 -19.92 3.77
N SER A 6 -11.38 -18.89 3.24
CA SER A 6 -11.21 -17.49 3.66
C SER A 6 -12.48 -16.90 4.27
N GLY A 7 -12.32 -16.02 5.26
CA GLY A 7 -13.44 -15.31 5.90
C GLY A 7 -13.98 -14.13 5.08
N ASN A 8 -13.14 -13.50 4.25
CA ASN A 8 -13.54 -12.47 3.28
C ASN A 8 -12.61 -12.48 2.06
N THR A 9 -12.94 -11.67 1.05
CA THR A 9 -12.11 -11.41 -0.14
C THR A 9 -11.85 -9.92 -0.31
N ASN A 10 -11.89 -9.16 0.78
CA ASN A 10 -11.67 -7.73 0.72
C ASN A 10 -10.17 -7.50 0.51
N ASP A 11 -9.82 -6.86 -0.59
CA ASP A 11 -8.45 -6.53 -0.96
C ASP A 11 -8.12 -5.07 -0.65
N GLY A 12 -6.88 -4.65 -0.94
CA GLY A 12 -6.44 -3.26 -0.77
C GLY A 12 -7.33 -2.27 -1.53
N ASN A 13 -7.82 -2.63 -2.72
CA ASN A 13 -8.73 -1.80 -3.51
C ASN A 13 -10.08 -1.60 -2.82
N THR A 14 -10.61 -2.65 -2.19
CA THR A 14 -11.84 -2.59 -1.40
C THR A 14 -11.65 -1.70 -0.18
N ALA A 15 -10.55 -1.85 0.55
CA ALA A 15 -10.23 -1.02 1.70
C ALA A 15 -10.04 0.46 1.31
N LEU A 16 -9.35 0.73 0.20
CA LEU A 16 -9.13 2.08 -0.30
C LEU A 16 -10.46 2.78 -0.64
N LYS A 17 -11.39 2.07 -1.31
CA LYS A 17 -12.72 2.60 -1.62
C LYS A 17 -13.53 2.88 -0.35
N PHE A 18 -13.41 2.04 0.68
CA PHE A 18 -14.09 2.22 1.96
C PHE A 18 -13.71 3.55 2.64
N PHE A 19 -12.42 3.89 2.66
CA PHE A 19 -11.93 5.14 3.28
C PHE A 19 -12.05 6.38 2.38
N ARG A 20 -12.21 6.21 1.06
CA ARG A 20 -12.37 7.33 0.09
C ARG A 20 -13.68 8.11 0.26
N HIS A 21 -14.73 7.46 0.77
CA HIS A 21 -16.05 8.08 0.92
C HIS A 21 -16.59 7.92 2.35
N PRO A 22 -15.96 8.54 3.36
CA PRO A 22 -16.25 8.27 4.77
C PRO A 22 -17.69 8.60 5.17
N VAL A 23 -18.32 9.60 4.53
CA VAL A 23 -19.73 9.97 4.78
C VAL A 23 -20.68 8.85 4.37
N LYS A 24 -20.54 8.34 3.15
CA LYS A 24 -21.36 7.23 2.64
C LYS A 24 -21.12 5.96 3.45
N THR A 25 -19.86 5.70 3.79
CA THR A 25 -19.51 4.54 4.62
C THR A 25 -20.12 4.62 6.02
N ALA A 26 -20.09 5.78 6.66
CA ALA A 26 -20.75 6.00 7.96
C ALA A 26 -22.27 5.79 7.86
N GLU A 27 -22.90 6.34 6.82
CA GLU A 27 -24.34 6.19 6.57
C GLU A 27 -24.74 4.72 6.38
N ILE A 28 -23.98 3.96 5.59
CA ILE A 28 -24.28 2.55 5.31
C ILE A 28 -24.01 1.64 6.51
N THR A 29 -22.89 1.86 7.21
CA THR A 29 -22.45 0.95 8.29
C THR A 29 -23.00 1.32 9.67
N GLY A 30 -23.50 2.56 9.84
CA GLY A 30 -23.89 3.10 11.14
C GLY A 30 -22.69 3.41 12.06
N VAL A 31 -21.46 3.33 11.56
CA VAL A 31 -20.25 3.67 12.32
C VAL A 31 -20.06 5.18 12.34
N GLU A 32 -19.54 5.70 13.46
CA GLU A 32 -19.33 7.12 13.70
C GLU A 32 -18.33 7.70 12.67
N LEU A 33 -18.73 8.81 12.05
CA LEU A 33 -18.02 9.39 10.91
C LEU A 33 -16.59 9.83 11.25
N ASN A 34 -16.36 10.43 12.42
CA ASN A 34 -15.04 10.89 12.80
C ASN A 34 -14.08 9.72 12.99
N LEU A 35 -14.53 8.59 13.55
CA LEU A 35 -13.72 7.39 13.69
C LEU A 35 -13.25 6.89 12.32
N ILE A 36 -14.15 6.80 11.34
CA ILE A 36 -13.80 6.36 9.97
C ILE A 36 -12.78 7.32 9.34
N LYS A 37 -13.02 8.63 9.45
CA LYS A 37 -12.10 9.66 8.91
C LYS A 37 -10.72 9.57 9.54
N ARG A 38 -10.64 9.47 10.87
CA ARG A 38 -9.38 9.41 11.60
C ARG A 38 -8.60 8.14 11.29
N LEU A 39 -9.28 6.99 11.20
CA LEU A 39 -8.65 5.73 10.77
C LEU A 39 -8.11 5.84 9.33
N GLY A 40 -8.86 6.48 8.42
CA GLY A 40 -8.39 6.74 7.06
C GLY A 40 -7.11 7.58 7.03
N ILE A 41 -7.08 8.68 7.79
CA ILE A 41 -5.90 9.56 7.90
C ILE A 41 -4.69 8.81 8.49
N ILE A 42 -4.91 7.98 9.52
CA ILE A 42 -3.85 7.16 10.12
C ILE A 42 -3.26 6.19 9.09
N LEU A 43 -4.10 5.51 8.32
CA LEU A 43 -3.65 4.58 7.28
C LEU A 43 -2.91 5.31 6.15
N GLU A 44 -3.40 6.46 5.71
CA GLU A 44 -2.72 7.29 4.71
C GLU A 44 -1.35 7.76 5.21
N CYS A 45 -1.26 8.13 6.49
CA CYS A 45 -0.01 8.50 7.15
C CYS A 45 0.98 7.33 7.21
N ILE A 46 0.54 6.12 7.56
CA ILE A 46 1.42 4.94 7.57
C ILE A 46 1.87 4.57 6.15
N ASN A 47 0.99 4.67 5.15
CA ASN A 47 1.34 4.32 3.77
C ASN A 47 2.16 5.40 3.07
N CYS A 48 2.35 6.57 3.69
CA CYS A 48 3.14 7.63 3.08
C CYS A 48 4.63 7.30 3.11
N LYS A 49 5.33 7.78 2.08
CA LYS A 49 6.79 7.63 1.96
C LYS A 49 7.53 8.84 2.55
N MET A 50 7.00 9.40 3.63
CA MET A 50 7.50 10.62 4.28
C MET A 50 7.72 10.39 5.78
N LYS A 51 8.52 11.27 6.39
CA LYS A 51 8.83 11.17 7.82
C LYS A 51 7.67 11.72 8.66
N ILE A 52 7.14 10.88 9.54
CA ILE A 52 6.02 11.17 10.43
C ILE A 52 6.56 11.71 11.75
N ASN A 53 5.93 12.78 12.26
CA ASN A 53 6.22 13.26 13.60
C ASN A 53 5.54 12.31 14.61
N SER A 54 6.35 11.53 15.34
CA SER A 54 5.89 10.47 16.24
C SER A 54 5.03 11.00 17.39
N ASP A 55 5.34 12.18 17.93
CA ASP A 55 4.58 12.77 19.04
C ASP A 55 3.20 13.28 18.59
N LYS A 56 3.13 13.97 17.45
CA LYS A 56 1.84 14.40 16.86
C LYS A 56 0.98 13.20 16.46
N PHE A 57 1.61 12.15 15.92
CA PHE A 57 0.92 10.90 15.59
C PHE A 57 0.39 10.20 16.85
N ALA A 58 1.14 10.20 17.95
CA ALA A 58 0.70 9.65 19.24
C ALA A 58 -0.51 10.40 19.81
N GLU A 59 -0.52 11.73 19.72
CA GLU A 59 -1.69 12.53 20.13
C GLU A 59 -2.92 12.21 19.26
N PHE A 60 -2.71 12.14 17.93
CA PHE A 60 -3.79 11.84 16.99
C PHE A 60 -4.38 10.44 17.21
N THR A 61 -3.54 9.44 17.45
CA THR A 61 -3.98 8.07 17.74
C THR A 61 -4.66 7.96 19.10
N ARG A 62 -4.17 8.65 20.14
CA ARG A 62 -4.80 8.66 21.48
C ARG A 62 -6.23 9.18 21.46
N VAL A 63 -6.47 10.30 20.77
CA VAL A 63 -7.85 10.82 20.61
C VAL A 63 -8.74 9.82 19.84
N THR A 64 -8.17 9.09 18.88
CA THR A 64 -8.89 8.04 18.13
C THR A 64 -9.22 6.83 19.01
N GLN A 65 -8.32 6.44 19.92
CA GLN A 65 -8.59 5.40 20.92
C GLN A 65 -9.75 5.78 21.83
N ASP A 66 -9.76 7.02 22.33
CA ASP A 66 -10.82 7.50 23.23
C ASP A 66 -12.21 7.44 22.55
N ILE A 67 -12.28 7.81 21.27
CA ILE A 67 -13.52 7.70 20.47
C ILE A 67 -13.95 6.23 20.35
N TYR A 68 -13.01 5.33 20.05
CA TYR A 68 -13.30 3.90 19.94
C TYR A 68 -13.82 3.33 21.25
N LEU A 69 -13.13 3.59 22.36
CA LEU A 69 -13.49 3.06 23.68
C LEU A 69 -14.82 3.62 24.18
N ARG A 70 -15.13 4.89 23.92
CA ARG A 70 -16.41 5.49 24.32
C ARG A 70 -17.59 4.92 23.55
N ASN A 71 -17.45 4.75 22.23
CA ASN A 71 -18.56 4.39 21.35
C ASN A 71 -18.71 2.88 21.13
N TYR A 72 -17.61 2.12 21.27
CA TYR A 72 -17.53 0.71 20.88
C TYR A 72 -16.87 -0.17 21.96
N SER A 73 -16.99 0.19 23.24
CA SER A 73 -16.47 -0.62 24.36
C SER A 73 -16.95 -2.07 24.39
N TRP A 74 -18.12 -2.34 23.81
CA TRP A 74 -18.70 -3.68 23.68
C TRP A 74 -17.95 -4.58 22.68
N HIS A 75 -17.18 -4.01 21.76
CA HIS A 75 -16.42 -4.75 20.76
C HIS A 75 -14.93 -4.71 21.10
N PRO A 76 -14.28 -5.85 21.37
CA PRO A 76 -12.84 -5.86 21.63
C PRO A 76 -12.07 -5.37 20.41
N MET A 77 -11.12 -4.46 20.61
CA MET A 77 -10.37 -3.86 19.51
C MET A 77 -9.57 -4.93 18.75
N PRO A 78 -9.66 -5.00 17.41
CA PRO A 78 -8.85 -5.93 16.62
C PRO A 78 -7.35 -5.70 16.86
N VAL A 79 -6.56 -6.77 16.87
CA VAL A 79 -5.11 -6.73 17.17
C VAL A 79 -4.35 -5.77 16.24
N SER A 80 -4.71 -5.69 14.96
CA SER A 80 -4.10 -4.75 14.01
C SER A 80 -4.36 -3.29 14.38
N VAL A 81 -5.62 -2.96 14.70
CA VAL A 81 -6.02 -1.60 15.14
C VAL A 81 -5.36 -1.26 16.47
N HIS A 82 -5.32 -2.20 17.41
CA HIS A 82 -4.66 -2.02 18.70
C HIS A 82 -3.18 -1.72 18.55
N LYS A 83 -2.46 -2.50 17.73
CA LYS A 83 -1.03 -2.25 17.45
C LYS A 83 -0.79 -0.86 16.87
N ILE A 84 -1.60 -0.45 15.90
CA ILE A 84 -1.47 0.88 15.27
C ILE A 84 -1.76 1.98 16.29
N LEU A 85 -2.86 1.88 17.03
CA LEU A 85 -3.27 2.95 17.92
C LEU A 85 -2.38 3.05 19.16
N PHE A 86 -2.04 1.93 19.82
CA PHE A 86 -1.29 1.93 21.08
C PHE A 86 0.23 1.92 20.88
N HIS A 87 0.72 1.15 19.92
CA HIS A 87 2.16 0.96 19.69
C HIS A 87 2.67 1.70 18.44
N GLY A 88 1.81 2.40 17.71
CA GLY A 88 2.19 3.06 16.46
C GLY A 88 3.33 4.07 16.63
N ARG A 89 3.35 4.83 17.74
CA ARG A 89 4.46 5.75 18.06
C ARG A 89 5.79 5.02 18.15
N ASP A 90 5.83 3.96 18.94
CA ASP A 90 7.07 3.22 19.22
C ASP A 90 7.58 2.53 17.96
N ILE A 91 6.67 2.00 17.13
CA ILE A 91 6.97 1.41 15.83
C ILE A 91 7.59 2.47 14.90
N ILE A 92 6.95 3.63 14.76
CA ILE A 92 7.46 4.73 13.92
C ILE A 92 8.83 5.21 14.40
N ALA A 93 9.02 5.33 15.72
CA ALA A 93 10.29 5.74 16.30
C ALA A 93 11.41 4.71 16.11
N ALA A 94 11.07 3.41 16.05
CA ALA A 94 12.04 2.34 15.82
C ALA A 94 12.46 2.20 14.34
N CYS A 95 11.66 2.71 13.41
CA CYS A 95 11.96 2.63 11.98
C CYS A 95 13.06 3.62 11.57
N ILE A 96 14.09 3.11 10.88
CA ILE A 96 15.19 3.93 10.34
C ILE A 96 14.71 4.72 9.11
N LEU A 97 13.91 4.08 8.27
CA LEU A 97 13.26 4.69 7.11
C LEU A 97 11.79 5.00 7.42
N HIS A 98 11.13 5.74 6.53
CA HIS A 98 9.68 5.96 6.63
C HIS A 98 8.92 4.63 6.63
N ILE A 99 7.89 4.51 7.48
CA ILE A 99 7.18 3.24 7.71
C ILE A 99 6.61 2.63 6.41
N GLY A 100 6.10 3.46 5.50
CA GLY A 100 5.61 3.01 4.18
C GLY A 100 6.67 2.40 3.26
N SER A 101 7.96 2.56 3.55
CA SER A 101 9.05 1.87 2.81
C SER A 101 9.15 0.39 3.18
N TYR A 102 8.66 0.00 4.36
CA TYR A 102 8.69 -1.38 4.84
C TYR A 102 7.46 -2.20 4.40
N ALA A 103 6.64 -1.68 3.49
CA ALA A 103 5.42 -2.32 3.03
C ALA A 103 5.69 -3.62 2.25
N GLU A 104 4.88 -4.65 2.50
CA GLU A 104 4.93 -5.94 1.80
C GLU A 104 4.32 -5.86 0.38
N GLU A 105 3.50 -4.85 0.11
CA GLU A 105 2.73 -4.68 -1.13
C GLU A 105 3.59 -4.79 -2.40
N ALA A 106 4.81 -4.26 -2.38
CA ALA A 106 5.73 -4.34 -3.52
C ALA A 106 6.13 -5.79 -3.84
N GLN A 107 6.29 -6.63 -2.82
CA GLN A 107 6.63 -8.04 -2.97
C GLN A 107 5.40 -8.86 -3.43
N GLU A 108 4.20 -8.52 -2.94
CA GLU A 108 2.96 -9.15 -3.39
C GLU A 108 2.65 -8.84 -4.86
N ALA A 109 2.80 -7.58 -5.29
CA ALA A 109 2.62 -7.17 -6.68
C ALA A 109 3.59 -7.90 -7.63
N ARG A 110 4.78 -8.23 -7.14
CA ARG A 110 5.76 -9.03 -7.89
C ARG A 110 5.29 -10.47 -8.14
N ASN A 111 4.44 -11.03 -7.29
CA ASN A 111 3.94 -12.40 -7.47
C ASN A 111 3.13 -12.57 -8.77
N LYS A 112 2.41 -11.53 -9.21
CA LYS A 112 1.71 -11.52 -10.50
C LYS A 112 2.70 -11.70 -11.66
N HIS A 113 3.78 -10.91 -11.64
CA HIS A 113 4.86 -11.00 -12.62
C HIS A 113 5.58 -12.36 -12.53
N ASN A 114 5.80 -12.91 -11.34
CA ASN A 114 6.46 -14.21 -11.18
C ASN A 114 5.67 -15.34 -11.86
N ARG A 115 4.34 -15.32 -11.74
CA ARG A 115 3.46 -16.29 -12.41
C ARG A 115 3.55 -16.16 -13.93
N GLN A 116 3.46 -14.94 -14.44
CA GLN A 116 3.60 -14.66 -15.88
C GLN A 116 4.99 -15.06 -16.40
N CYS A 117 6.06 -14.76 -15.66
CA CYS A 117 7.41 -15.13 -16.04
C CYS A 117 7.61 -16.64 -16.10
N ARG A 118 7.07 -17.35 -15.12
CA ARG A 118 7.10 -18.82 -15.12
C ARG A 118 6.35 -19.40 -16.31
N GLU A 119 5.24 -18.80 -16.72
CA GLU A 119 4.43 -19.32 -17.83
C GLU A 119 5.08 -19.10 -19.20
N LEU A 120 5.62 -17.90 -19.43
CA LEU A 120 6.05 -17.43 -20.76
C LEU A 120 7.57 -17.42 -20.99
N PHE A 121 8.38 -17.25 -19.94
CA PHE A 121 9.81 -16.96 -20.08
C PHE A 121 10.74 -18.03 -19.48
N THR A 122 10.21 -19.19 -19.09
CA THR A 122 11.03 -20.29 -18.54
C THR A 122 10.97 -21.55 -19.39
N ARG A 123 12.07 -22.31 -19.42
CA ARG A 123 12.10 -23.62 -20.07
C ARG A 123 11.27 -24.61 -19.25
N LYS A 124 10.42 -25.38 -19.95
CA LYS A 124 9.54 -26.40 -19.36
C LYS A 124 10.12 -27.82 -19.46
N THR A 125 11.44 -27.93 -19.57
CA THR A 125 12.17 -29.21 -19.72
C THR A 125 12.35 -29.94 -18.40
N SER A 126 12.58 -29.22 -17.30
CA SER A 126 12.65 -29.77 -15.95
C SER A 126 12.31 -28.69 -14.93
N ARG A 127 11.87 -29.09 -13.72
CA ARG A 127 11.59 -28.13 -12.63
C ARG A 127 12.82 -27.32 -12.24
N ILE A 128 14.01 -27.94 -12.29
CA ILE A 128 15.28 -27.26 -11.98
C ILE A 128 15.51 -26.16 -13.01
N ASN A 129 15.40 -26.47 -14.31
CA ASN A 129 15.59 -25.49 -15.38
C ASN A 129 14.56 -24.36 -15.31
N THR A 130 13.30 -24.68 -15.02
CA THR A 130 12.24 -23.67 -14.81
C THR A 130 12.60 -22.70 -13.68
N ASN A 131 13.05 -23.22 -12.53
CA ASN A 131 13.41 -22.40 -11.39
C ASN A 131 14.68 -21.57 -11.64
N THR A 132 15.68 -22.13 -12.32
CA THR A 132 16.89 -21.41 -12.71
C THR A 132 16.57 -20.23 -13.64
N ASP A 133 15.74 -20.45 -14.66
CA ASP A 133 15.34 -19.40 -15.60
C ASP A 133 14.51 -18.31 -14.90
N LEU A 134 13.59 -18.72 -14.02
CA LEU A 134 12.81 -17.77 -13.21
C LEU A 134 13.72 -16.91 -12.34
N LEU A 135 14.69 -17.52 -11.66
CA LEU A 135 15.64 -16.80 -10.80
C LEU A 135 16.49 -15.82 -11.61
N HIS A 136 17.05 -16.23 -12.74
CA HIS A 136 17.82 -15.33 -13.62
C HIS A 136 16.98 -14.13 -14.08
N ARG A 137 15.71 -14.37 -14.45
CA ARG A 137 14.81 -13.29 -14.84
C ARG A 137 14.54 -12.33 -13.70
N LEU A 138 14.37 -12.84 -12.48
CA LEU A 138 14.18 -12.01 -11.29
C LEU A 138 15.39 -11.14 -11.01
N LEU A 139 16.60 -11.69 -11.10
CA LEU A 139 17.86 -10.96 -10.91
C LEU A 139 18.00 -9.80 -11.90
N ILE A 140 17.76 -10.05 -13.20
CA ILE A 140 17.77 -9.00 -14.24
C ILE A 140 16.69 -7.94 -13.95
N ALA A 141 15.52 -8.38 -13.48
CA ALA A 141 14.42 -7.47 -13.21
C ALA A 141 14.64 -6.60 -11.96
N SER A 142 15.44 -7.06 -10.99
CA SER A 142 15.82 -6.33 -9.77
C SER A 142 17.16 -5.58 -9.87
N ASP A 143 17.90 -5.73 -10.96
CA ASP A 143 19.18 -5.06 -11.15
C ASP A 143 19.01 -3.52 -11.14
N PRO A 144 19.67 -2.78 -10.22
CA PRO A 144 19.50 -1.32 -10.10
C PRO A 144 20.00 -0.54 -11.33
N TYR A 145 21.06 -1.01 -11.98
CA TYR A 145 21.63 -0.36 -13.14
C TYR A 145 20.73 -0.55 -14.37
N ILE A 146 20.20 -1.75 -14.59
CA ILE A 146 19.22 -1.97 -15.64
C ILE A 146 17.93 -1.21 -15.33
N ALA A 147 17.50 -1.17 -14.06
CA ALA A 147 16.30 -0.43 -13.66
C ALA A 147 16.42 1.08 -13.90
N SER A 148 17.58 1.69 -13.67
CA SER A 148 17.78 3.13 -13.90
C SER A 148 17.73 3.52 -15.38
N LEU A 149 18.01 2.57 -16.28
CA LEU A 149 17.93 2.76 -17.74
C LEU A 149 16.50 2.53 -18.28
N ARG A 150 15.61 1.91 -17.51
CA ARG A 150 14.22 1.67 -17.94
C ARG A 150 13.41 2.97 -17.84
N ALA A 151 12.41 3.10 -18.72
CA ALA A 151 11.44 4.17 -18.60
C ALA A 151 10.71 4.07 -17.25
N ALA A 152 10.69 5.17 -16.51
CA ALA A 152 9.99 5.22 -15.25
C ALA A 152 8.48 5.05 -15.48
N PRO A 153 7.78 4.26 -14.64
CA PRO A 153 6.33 4.16 -14.72
C PRO A 153 5.70 5.53 -14.45
N LYS A 154 4.59 5.83 -15.15
CA LYS A 154 3.77 7.01 -14.85
C LYS A 154 3.11 6.79 -13.50
N SER A 155 3.28 7.73 -12.57
CA SER A 155 2.58 7.71 -11.28
C SER A 155 1.56 8.82 -11.20
N GLU A 156 0.33 8.49 -10.83
CA GLU A 156 -0.65 9.50 -10.46
C GLU A 156 -0.34 10.06 -9.07
N LYS A 157 -0.34 11.39 -9.02
CA LYS A 157 -0.07 12.18 -7.83
C LYS A 157 -1.42 12.54 -7.20
N ARG A 158 -1.69 12.08 -5.98
CA ARG A 158 -2.94 12.39 -5.26
C ARG A 158 -2.72 13.44 -4.19
N LYS A 159 -3.65 14.39 -4.09
CA LYS A 159 -3.61 15.46 -3.08
C LYS A 159 -3.74 14.88 -1.68
N MET A 160 -2.81 15.24 -0.79
CA MET A 160 -2.85 14.86 0.62
C MET A 160 -3.96 15.58 1.41
N ASP A 161 -4.51 14.88 2.40
CA ASP A 161 -5.43 15.48 3.35
C ASP A 161 -4.73 16.52 4.26
N ARG A 162 -5.47 17.58 4.63
CA ARG A 162 -4.94 18.68 5.45
C ARG A 162 -4.56 18.24 6.87
N GLU A 163 -5.30 17.31 7.46
CA GLU A 163 -4.99 16.78 8.80
C GLU A 163 -3.76 15.89 8.74
N MET A 164 -3.62 15.08 7.67
CA MET A 164 -2.41 14.28 7.44
C MET A 164 -1.15 15.15 7.35
N LYS A 165 -1.20 16.28 6.63
CA LYS A 165 -0.06 17.23 6.53
C LYS A 165 0.44 17.69 7.90
N LYS A 166 -0.45 17.90 8.88
CA LYS A 166 -0.08 18.34 10.22
C LYS A 166 0.75 17.29 10.98
N LEU A 167 0.59 16.01 10.64
CA LEU A 167 1.25 14.88 11.29
C LEU A 167 2.69 14.63 10.79
N LEU A 168 3.09 15.24 9.68
CA LEU A 168 4.43 15.08 9.12
C LEU A 168 5.44 16.04 9.76
N GLU A 169 6.73 15.68 9.72
CA GLU A 169 7.81 16.54 10.21
C GLU A 169 8.09 17.74 9.29
N LEU A 170 7.87 17.59 7.99
CA LEU A 170 8.18 18.60 6.98
C LEU A 170 6.96 19.48 6.67
N SER A 171 7.09 20.79 6.91
CA SER A 171 6.24 21.81 6.29
C SER A 171 6.77 22.10 4.88
N LEU A 172 6.47 21.23 3.93
CA LEU A 172 6.78 21.51 2.53
C LEU A 172 5.81 22.57 2.01
N SER A 173 6.35 23.59 1.35
CA SER A 173 5.59 24.52 0.49
C SER A 173 4.79 23.74 -0.55
N ASP A 174 3.71 24.36 -1.06
CA ASP A 174 2.60 23.77 -1.84
C ASP A 174 2.93 22.87 -3.07
N GLU A 175 4.21 22.70 -3.43
CA GLU A 175 4.67 22.00 -4.64
C GLU A 175 4.91 20.48 -4.46
N GLU A 176 5.05 19.97 -3.22
CA GLU A 176 5.21 18.52 -2.93
C GLU A 176 3.93 17.90 -2.34
N ASP A 177 2.77 18.44 -2.73
CA ASP A 177 1.45 18.16 -2.16
C ASP A 177 0.83 16.78 -2.48
N PHE A 178 1.65 15.86 -3.00
CA PHE A 178 1.15 14.67 -3.67
C PHE A 178 1.70 13.37 -3.09
N VAL A 179 0.80 12.50 -2.63
CA VAL A 179 1.13 11.10 -2.38
C VAL A 179 1.22 10.38 -3.72
N ILE A 180 2.35 9.71 -3.95
CA ILE A 180 2.48 8.73 -5.04
C ILE A 180 1.63 7.53 -4.63
N VAL A 181 0.46 7.38 -5.26
CA VAL A 181 -0.33 6.16 -5.14
C VAL A 181 0.05 5.27 -6.32
N SER A 182 0.62 4.10 -6.03
CA SER A 182 0.74 3.04 -7.02
C SER A 182 -0.65 2.48 -7.28
N GLU A 183 -1.30 2.96 -8.34
CA GLU A 183 -2.50 2.32 -8.87
C GLU A 183 -2.09 1.06 -9.61
N ASP A 184 -2.50 -0.09 -9.08
CA ASP A 184 -2.39 -1.38 -9.77
C ASP A 184 -3.54 -1.40 -10.79
N SER A 185 -3.29 -0.83 -11.98
CA SER A 185 -4.24 -0.87 -13.09
C SER A 185 -4.34 -2.30 -13.62
N SER A 186 -5.32 -3.04 -13.09
CA SER A 186 -5.91 -4.15 -13.82
C SER A 186 -6.84 -3.60 -14.91
N GLU A 187 -6.28 -2.88 -15.88
CA GLU A 187 -6.97 -2.67 -17.14
C GLU A 187 -6.53 -3.78 -18.09
N GLU A 188 -7.47 -4.68 -18.39
CA GLU A 188 -7.39 -5.55 -19.57
C GLU A 188 -7.40 -4.67 -20.82
N SER A 189 -6.24 -4.21 -21.26
CA SER A 189 -6.06 -3.70 -22.62
C SER A 189 -5.72 -4.87 -23.53
N ASN A 190 -6.78 -5.46 -24.07
CA ASN A 190 -6.69 -6.28 -25.27
C ASN A 190 -6.35 -5.35 -26.45
N SER A 191 -5.07 -5.12 -26.70
CA SER A 191 -4.59 -4.53 -27.95
C SER A 191 -3.34 -5.28 -28.42
N SER A 192 -3.59 -6.18 -29.36
CA SER A 192 -2.61 -6.65 -30.32
C SER A 192 -1.81 -5.48 -30.89
N GLU A 193 -0.54 -5.37 -30.50
CA GLU A 193 0.51 -4.80 -31.36
C GLU A 193 1.88 -5.27 -30.87
N LEU A 194 2.32 -6.36 -31.48
CA LEU A 194 3.72 -6.74 -31.62
C LEU A 194 4.41 -5.64 -32.44
N ASN A 195 5.27 -4.86 -31.79
CA ASN A 195 6.47 -4.19 -32.32
C ASN A 195 7.03 -3.36 -31.16
N ILE A 196 8.27 -3.50 -30.69
CA ILE A 196 9.52 -3.17 -31.37
C ILE A 196 10.62 -3.91 -30.58
N THR A 197 11.24 -4.96 -31.14
CA THR A 197 12.55 -4.95 -31.82
C THR A 197 13.74 -5.23 -30.89
N TYR A 198 14.40 -6.35 -31.20
CA TYR A 198 15.77 -6.75 -30.89
C TYR A 198 16.72 -5.65 -30.37
N LEU A 199 17.25 -5.86 -29.16
CA LEU A 199 18.64 -5.64 -28.73
C LEU A 199 18.68 -6.12 -27.26
N ILE A 200 19.21 -7.30 -26.97
CA ILE A 200 20.62 -7.58 -26.68
C ILE A 200 20.73 -9.12 -26.68
N CYS A 201 21.82 -9.63 -27.25
CA CYS A 201 22.19 -11.03 -27.47
C CYS A 201 21.67 -12.05 -26.44
#